data_AF-A0A094FZY3-F1
#
_entry.id   AF-A0A094FZY3-F1
#
_cell.length_a   1.000
_cell.length_b   1.000
_cell.length_c   1.000
_cell.angle_alpha   90.00
_cell.angle_beta   90.00
_cell.angle_gamma   90.00
#
_symmetry.space_group_name_H-M   'P 1'
#
loop_
_entity.id
_entity.type
_entity.pdbx_description
1 polymer ?
#
loop_
_entity_poly.entity_id
_entity_poly.type
_entity_poly.pdbx_seq_one_letter_code
_entity_poly.pdbx_strand_id
1 'polypeptide(L)'
;MANASLVDDSLEATADPHLTDAELRIVKESIKVVVENYNSEGRIPRAPGTTRKNLKNRLLLTMGQMKEYKVPATRWRKDRGRKVYLQVLKACPHLFLAFVAAVAPTVCHRLKDDNIQTLIQDNEVEPLRLRLNADAKDFLNSVATEGKFANDQRYLGLVSSLFPEERLDCEGAGLLKSSAIRHDTGMMFGE
;
A
#
# COMPACT_ATOMS: atom_id res chain seq x y z
N MET A 1 -30.85 29.15 57.51
CA MET A 1 -31.77 28.56 56.54
C MET A 1 -30.93 27.99 55.41
N ALA A 2 -30.82 26.67 55.36
CA ALA A 2 -30.14 25.96 54.28
C ALA A 2 -31.06 25.94 53.06
N ASN A 3 -30.52 26.20 51.87
CA ASN A 3 -31.14 25.74 50.64
C ASN A 3 -30.03 25.18 49.74
N ALA A 4 -29.98 23.86 49.67
CA ALA A 4 -29.27 23.10 48.67
C ALA A 4 -30.20 22.91 47.45
N SER A 5 -29.67 23.16 46.26
CA SER A 5 -30.18 22.64 44.98
C SER A 5 -28.97 22.62 44.05
N LEU A 6 -28.20 21.53 43.94
CA LEU A 6 -28.46 20.28 43.20
C LEU A 6 -28.84 20.53 41.73
N VAL A 7 -27.93 20.03 40.88
CA VAL A 7 -27.97 19.69 39.44
C VAL A 7 -28.25 20.84 38.46
N ASP A 8 -27.47 21.02 37.41
CA ASP A 8 -27.16 20.00 36.41
C ASP A 8 -25.72 20.16 35.85
N ASP A 9 -24.91 19.12 36.08
CA ASP A 9 -23.70 18.83 35.32
C ASP A 9 -24.14 18.54 33.88
N SER A 10 -24.23 19.59 33.06
CA SER A 10 -24.30 19.43 31.61
C SER A 10 -22.98 18.83 31.14
N LEU A 11 -22.98 17.49 31.11
CA LEU A 11 -22.02 16.65 30.45
C LEU A 11 -21.57 17.31 29.15
N GLU A 12 -20.28 17.62 29.08
CA GLU A 12 -19.61 17.73 27.80
C GLU A 12 -19.90 16.46 27.02
N ALA A 13 -20.79 16.55 26.04
CA ALA A 13 -20.86 15.61 24.95
C ALA A 13 -19.58 15.80 24.12
N THR A 14 -18.46 15.25 24.60
CA THR A 14 -17.28 15.04 23.78
C THR A 14 -17.69 14.04 22.71
N ALA A 15 -18.17 14.57 21.57
CA ALA A 15 -18.49 13.78 20.41
C ALA A 15 -17.30 12.90 20.08
N ASP A 16 -17.50 11.59 20.21
CA ASP A 16 -16.48 10.59 20.03
C ASP A 16 -15.88 10.74 18.60
N PRO A 17 -14.57 10.95 18.42
CA PRO A 17 -13.99 11.33 17.13
C PRO A 17 -13.98 10.20 16.08
N HIS A 18 -14.75 9.13 16.29
CA HIS A 18 -14.77 7.95 15.46
C HIS A 18 -15.57 8.13 14.17
N LEU A 19 -15.30 7.29 13.16
CA LEU A 19 -16.17 7.21 11.99
C LEU A 19 -17.53 6.62 12.40
N THR A 20 -18.58 7.25 11.90
CA THR A 20 -19.93 6.68 11.86
C THR A 20 -20.03 5.63 10.75
N ASP A 21 -21.05 4.78 10.79
CA ASP A 21 -21.30 3.78 9.74
C ASP A 21 -21.52 4.41 8.35
N ALA A 22 -22.15 5.58 8.32
CA ALA A 22 -22.32 6.36 7.10
C ALA A 22 -20.98 6.80 6.50
N GLU A 23 -20.07 7.28 7.34
CA GLU A 23 -18.72 7.65 6.90
C GLU A 23 -17.91 6.43 6.47
N LEU A 24 -18.05 5.28 7.15
CA LEU A 24 -17.40 4.04 6.75
C LEU A 24 -17.88 3.59 5.37
N ARG A 25 -19.18 3.75 5.08
CA ARG A 25 -19.73 3.50 3.75
C ARG A 25 -19.13 4.42 2.68
N ILE A 26 -18.92 5.70 3.00
CA ILE A 26 -18.23 6.65 2.11
C ILE A 26 -16.78 6.22 1.84
N VAL A 27 -16.07 5.73 2.88
CA VAL A 27 -14.71 5.19 2.72
C VAL A 27 -14.70 3.97 1.79
N LYS A 28 -15.62 3.03 1.99
CA LYS A 28 -15.77 1.85 1.12
C LYS A 28 -16.01 2.25 -0.34
N GLU A 29 -16.93 3.18 -0.56
CA GLU A 29 -17.24 3.68 -1.89
C GLU A 29 -16.05 4.38 -2.54
N SER A 30 -15.33 5.19 -1.78
CA SER A 30 -14.12 5.88 -2.26
C SER A 30 -13.04 4.90 -2.70
N ILE A 31 -12.89 3.77 -1.99
CA ILE A 31 -11.97 2.69 -2.36
C ILE A 31 -12.42 2.04 -3.67
N LYS A 32 -13.71 1.73 -3.83
CA LYS A 32 -14.26 1.14 -5.06
C LYS A 32 -14.02 2.05 -6.27
N VAL A 33 -14.32 3.34 -6.14
CA VAL A 33 -14.08 4.35 -7.20
C VAL A 33 -12.60 4.38 -7.59
N VAL A 34 -11.67 4.29 -6.63
CA VAL A 34 -10.23 4.22 -6.96
C VAL A 34 -9.90 2.95 -7.75
N VAL A 35 -10.44 1.80 -7.36
CA VAL A 35 -10.22 0.53 -8.06
C VAL A 35 -10.75 0.59 -9.49
N GLU A 36 -11.97 1.08 -9.68
CA GLU A 36 -12.58 1.26 -11.00
C GLU A 36 -11.75 2.20 -11.88
N ASN A 37 -11.31 3.34 -11.35
CA ASN A 37 -10.47 4.29 -12.07
C ASN A 37 -9.09 3.70 -12.45
N TYR A 38 -8.49 2.90 -11.59
CA TYR A 38 -7.19 2.28 -11.89
C TYR A 38 -7.35 1.17 -12.92
N ASN A 39 -8.45 0.43 -12.86
CA ASN A 39 -8.75 -0.67 -13.77
C ASN A 39 -9.17 -0.19 -15.16
N SER A 40 -9.91 0.92 -15.26
CA SER A 40 -10.38 1.46 -16.55
C SER A 40 -9.22 1.95 -17.41
N GLU A 41 -8.20 2.56 -16.81
CA GLU A 41 -7.01 3.03 -17.52
C GLU A 41 -5.84 2.02 -17.51
N GLY A 42 -5.96 0.94 -16.73
CA GLY A 42 -4.88 -0.03 -16.47
C GLY A 42 -3.65 0.59 -15.80
N ARG A 43 -3.74 1.83 -15.32
CA ARG A 43 -2.62 2.62 -14.80
C ARG A 43 -3.08 3.47 -13.63
N ILE A 44 -2.11 3.94 -12.84
CA ILE A 44 -2.37 4.99 -11.85
C ILE A 44 -2.48 6.31 -12.64
N PRO A 45 -3.64 7.00 -12.64
CA PRO A 45 -3.90 8.15 -13.51
C PRO A 45 -2.82 9.23 -13.39
N ARG A 46 -2.38 9.76 -14.54
CA ARG A 46 -1.33 10.78 -14.60
C ARG A 46 -1.84 12.20 -14.26
N ALA A 47 -3.15 12.46 -14.17
CA ALA A 47 -3.73 13.80 -14.01
C ALA A 47 -4.72 13.94 -12.82
N PRO A 48 -4.92 15.16 -12.26
CA PRO A 48 -3.97 16.27 -12.21
C PRO A 48 -2.96 16.01 -11.08
N GLY A 49 -1.82 16.70 -11.08
CA GLY A 49 -0.61 16.33 -10.31
C GLY A 49 -0.76 16.13 -8.80
N THR A 50 -1.92 16.38 -8.20
CA THR A 50 -2.24 16.09 -6.80
C THR A 50 -2.43 14.60 -6.53
N THR A 51 -3.08 13.81 -7.40
CA THR A 51 -3.41 12.40 -7.08
C THR A 51 -2.15 11.53 -6.96
N ARG A 52 -1.29 11.55 -7.99
CA ARG A 52 -0.03 10.79 -8.01
C ARG A 52 0.96 11.30 -6.94
N LYS A 53 0.99 12.62 -6.70
CA LYS A 53 1.79 13.22 -5.63
C LYS A 53 1.29 12.83 -4.25
N ASN A 54 -0.03 12.80 -4.03
CA ASN A 54 -0.63 12.39 -2.76
C ASN A 54 -0.37 10.91 -2.50
N LEU A 55 -0.56 10.05 -3.50
CA LEU A 55 -0.24 8.64 -3.42
C LEU A 55 1.24 8.43 -3.08
N LYS A 56 2.15 9.06 -3.83
CA LYS A 56 3.59 9.06 -3.54
C LYS A 56 3.89 9.49 -2.11
N ASN A 57 3.34 10.62 -1.66
CA ASN A 57 3.55 11.14 -0.31
C ASN A 57 3.05 10.17 0.77
N ARG A 58 1.92 9.49 0.54
CA ARG A 58 1.35 8.51 1.47
C ARG A 58 2.13 7.20 1.47
N LEU A 59 2.65 6.76 0.34
CA LEU A 59 3.58 5.61 0.25
C LEU A 59 4.89 5.91 1.00
N LEU A 60 5.46 7.10 0.79
CA LEU A 60 6.64 7.57 1.52
C LEU A 60 6.37 7.69 3.02
N LEU A 61 5.20 8.17 3.42
CA LEU A 61 4.77 8.20 4.82
C LEU A 61 4.69 6.79 5.42
N THR A 62 4.21 5.82 4.66
CA THR A 62 3.96 4.45 5.14
C THR A 62 5.26 3.65 5.26
N MET A 63 6.02 3.56 4.16
CA MET A 63 7.17 2.66 4.03
C MET A 63 8.52 3.39 4.00
N GLY A 64 8.53 4.68 3.69
CA GLY A 64 9.78 5.46 3.64
C GLY A 64 10.41 5.72 5.00
N GLN A 65 11.65 6.22 4.95
CA GLN A 65 12.35 6.70 6.14
C GLN A 65 11.56 7.87 6.76
N MET A 66 11.38 7.83 8.09
CA MET A 66 10.72 8.93 8.79
C MET A 66 11.55 10.20 8.64
N LYS A 67 10.98 11.20 7.97
CA LYS A 67 11.52 12.55 8.02
C LYS A 67 11.08 13.17 9.35
N GLU A 68 12.01 13.77 10.07
CA GLU A 68 11.68 14.50 11.30
C GLU A 68 10.68 15.61 10.98
N TYR A 69 9.48 15.52 11.56
CA TYR A 69 8.46 16.55 11.42
C TYR A 69 8.63 17.58 12.54
N LYS A 70 8.83 18.84 12.17
CA LYS A 70 9.03 19.95 13.12
C LYS A 70 7.80 20.26 13.99
N VAL A 71 6.60 19.85 13.57
CA VAL A 71 5.33 20.15 14.27
C VAL A 71 4.77 18.90 14.96
N PRO A 72 4.65 18.86 16.30
CA PRO A 72 4.22 17.68 17.06
C PRO A 72 2.83 17.15 16.68
N ALA A 73 1.83 18.01 16.53
CA ALA A 73 0.47 17.59 16.15
C ALA A 73 0.43 16.93 14.76
N THR A 74 1.19 17.46 13.81
CA THR A 74 1.34 16.90 12.46
C THR A 74 2.09 15.57 12.49
N ARG A 75 3.10 15.45 13.35
CA ARG A 75 3.83 14.19 13.58
C ARG A 75 2.89 13.10 14.10
N TRP A 76 2.12 13.40 15.15
CA TRP A 76 1.20 12.45 15.76
C TRP A 76 0.14 11.93 14.78
N ARG A 77 -0.49 12.83 14.00
CA ARG A 77 -1.47 12.43 12.96
C ARG A 77 -0.84 11.52 11.89
N LYS A 78 0.39 11.84 11.47
CA LYS A 78 1.13 11.06 10.48
C LYS A 78 1.56 9.70 11.02
N ASP A 79 2.01 9.63 12.26
CA ASP A 79 2.38 8.36 12.92
C ASP A 79 1.17 7.44 13.07
N ARG A 80 0.01 7.99 13.41
CA ARG A 80 -1.23 7.20 13.51
C ARG A 80 -1.76 6.74 12.16
N GLY A 81 -1.76 7.63 11.15
CA GLY A 81 -2.09 7.24 9.77
C GLY A 81 -1.14 6.15 9.24
N ARG A 82 0.17 6.28 9.52
CA ARG A 82 1.17 5.25 9.19
C ARG A 82 0.84 3.90 9.81
N LYS A 83 0.44 3.85 11.08
CA LYS A 83 0.06 2.59 11.75
C LYS A 83 -1.10 1.90 11.03
N VAL A 84 -2.16 2.64 10.72
CA VAL A 84 -3.34 2.10 10.01
C VAL A 84 -2.97 1.62 8.62
N TYR A 85 -2.20 2.40 7.86
CA TYR A 85 -1.72 1.98 6.55
C TYR A 85 -0.89 0.70 6.61
N LEU A 86 0.00 0.57 7.60
CA LEU A 86 0.80 -0.64 7.78
C LEU A 86 -0.05 -1.85 8.20
N GLN A 87 -1.10 -1.65 8.98
CA GLN A 87 -2.04 -2.70 9.36
C GLN A 87 -2.77 -3.25 8.14
N VAL A 88 -3.31 -2.36 7.29
CA VAL A 88 -3.95 -2.75 6.03
C VAL A 88 -2.94 -3.45 5.10
N LEU A 89 -1.73 -2.91 4.95
CA LEU A 89 -0.68 -3.52 4.11
C LEU A 89 -0.34 -4.94 4.54
N LYS A 90 -0.23 -5.20 5.85
CA LYS A 90 0.12 -6.52 6.37
C LYS A 90 -1.02 -7.52 6.22
N ALA A 91 -2.26 -7.08 6.39
CA ALA A 91 -3.42 -7.97 6.34
C ALA A 91 -3.87 -8.23 4.89
N CYS A 92 -3.91 -7.19 4.06
CA CYS A 92 -4.39 -7.30 2.68
C CYS A 92 -3.61 -6.35 1.73
N PRO A 93 -2.50 -6.83 1.14
CA PRO A 93 -1.70 -6.03 0.21
C PRO A 93 -2.47 -5.55 -1.04
N HIS A 94 -3.43 -6.33 -1.53
CA HIS A 94 -4.27 -5.96 -2.68
C HIS A 94 -5.16 -4.74 -2.38
N LEU A 95 -5.75 -4.69 -1.18
CA LEU A 95 -6.56 -3.56 -0.72
C LEU A 95 -5.71 -2.31 -0.46
N PHE A 96 -4.48 -2.51 0.01
CA PHE A 96 -3.62 -1.43 0.49
C PHE A 96 -3.45 -0.27 -0.49
N LEU A 97 -3.18 -0.55 -1.78
CA LEU A 97 -2.92 0.53 -2.73
C LEU A 97 -4.14 1.42 -2.94
N ALA A 98 -5.32 0.81 -3.09
CA ALA A 98 -6.58 1.53 -3.23
C ALA A 98 -6.92 2.29 -1.92
N PHE A 99 -6.69 1.66 -0.77
CA PHE A 99 -6.89 2.28 0.53
C PHE A 99 -6.02 3.51 0.74
N VAL A 100 -4.71 3.42 0.48
CA VAL A 100 -3.77 4.54 0.62
C VAL A 100 -4.11 5.67 -0.35
N ALA A 101 -4.61 5.35 -1.55
CA ALA A 101 -5.03 6.36 -2.52
C ALA A 101 -6.33 7.07 -2.09
N ALA A 102 -7.33 6.33 -1.57
CA ALA A 102 -8.63 6.86 -1.18
C ALA A 102 -8.60 7.57 0.19
N VAL A 103 -7.97 6.97 1.18
CA VAL A 103 -8.11 7.37 2.59
C VAL A 103 -6.95 8.26 3.01
N ALA A 104 -7.23 9.49 3.43
CA ALA A 104 -6.21 10.41 3.94
C ALA A 104 -5.76 10.04 5.37
N PRO A 105 -4.54 10.44 5.79
CA PRO A 105 -4.06 10.17 7.15
C PRO A 105 -4.96 10.74 8.27
N THR A 106 -5.66 11.84 8.00
CA THR A 106 -6.62 12.45 8.92
C THR A 106 -7.85 11.58 9.15
N VAL A 107 -8.30 10.86 8.13
CA VAL A 107 -9.41 9.89 8.24
C VAL A 107 -8.94 8.64 8.97
N CYS A 108 -7.71 8.20 8.72
CA CYS A 108 -7.13 7.02 9.39
C CYS A 108 -7.14 7.14 10.92
N HIS A 109 -6.96 8.35 11.47
CA HIS A 109 -7.02 8.54 12.92
C HIS A 109 -8.36 8.12 13.54
N ARG A 110 -9.45 8.25 12.77
CA ARG A 110 -10.82 8.05 13.21
C ARG A 110 -11.32 6.61 12.99
N LEU A 111 -10.59 5.79 12.23
CA LEU A 111 -10.90 4.38 12.00
C LEU A 111 -10.55 3.55 13.25
N LYS A 112 -11.52 2.74 13.72
CA LYS A 112 -11.29 1.70 14.73
C LYS A 112 -10.70 0.44 14.09
N ASP A 113 -10.09 -0.40 14.91
CA ASP A 113 -9.61 -1.71 14.47
C ASP A 113 -10.73 -2.54 13.84
N ASP A 114 -11.93 -2.52 14.43
CA ASP A 114 -13.10 -3.21 13.87
C ASP A 114 -13.46 -2.69 12.48
N ASN A 115 -13.38 -1.38 12.23
CA ASN A 115 -13.64 -0.83 10.90
C ASN A 115 -12.61 -1.33 9.88
N ILE A 116 -11.35 -1.42 10.28
CA ILE A 116 -10.27 -1.95 9.43
C ILE A 116 -10.50 -3.44 9.15
N GLN A 117 -10.88 -4.21 10.17
CA GLN A 117 -11.19 -5.63 10.02
C GLN A 117 -12.38 -5.85 9.09
N THR A 118 -13.46 -5.06 9.22
CA THR A 118 -14.58 -5.11 8.28
C THR A 118 -14.14 -4.82 6.85
N LEU A 119 -13.28 -3.81 6.63
CA LEU A 119 -12.76 -3.52 5.29
C LEU A 119 -11.93 -4.67 4.70
N ILE A 120 -11.15 -5.36 5.55
CA ILE A 120 -10.36 -6.52 5.13
C ILE A 120 -11.28 -7.70 4.80
N GLN A 121 -12.23 -8.03 5.68
CA GLN A 121 -13.17 -9.14 5.51
C GLN A 121 -14.05 -8.96 4.28
N ASP A 122 -14.58 -7.75 4.05
CA ASP A 122 -15.35 -7.45 2.84
C ASP A 122 -14.53 -7.73 1.57
N ASN A 123 -13.25 -7.39 1.60
CA ASN A 123 -12.33 -7.64 0.48
C ASN A 123 -11.92 -9.12 0.38
N GLU A 124 -12.00 -9.92 1.45
CA GLU A 124 -11.80 -11.37 1.34
C GLU A 124 -13.01 -12.06 0.68
N VAL A 125 -14.22 -11.57 0.97
CA VAL A 125 -15.47 -12.08 0.36
C VAL A 125 -15.58 -11.67 -1.10
N GLU A 126 -15.32 -10.40 -1.42
CA GLU A 126 -15.32 -9.88 -2.79
C GLU A 126 -13.99 -9.15 -3.07
N PRO A 127 -12.95 -9.88 -3.52
CA PRO A 127 -11.63 -9.30 -3.71
C PRO A 127 -11.60 -8.17 -4.73
N LEU A 128 -11.25 -6.98 -4.27
CA LEU A 128 -10.89 -5.87 -5.14
C LEU A 128 -9.59 -6.22 -5.86
N ARG A 129 -9.71 -6.47 -7.17
CA ARG A 129 -8.56 -6.77 -8.04
C ARG A 129 -8.15 -5.52 -8.80
N LEU A 130 -6.94 -5.07 -8.52
CA LEU A 130 -6.29 -4.01 -9.31
C LEU A 130 -5.60 -4.65 -10.52
N ARG A 131 -5.99 -4.23 -11.73
CA ARG A 131 -5.41 -4.63 -13.01
C ARG A 131 -4.43 -3.56 -13.47
N LEU A 132 -3.25 -3.56 -12.87
CA LEU A 132 -2.22 -2.55 -13.11
C LEU A 132 -1.24 -3.01 -14.18
N ASN A 133 -0.80 -2.08 -15.03
CA ASN A 133 0.20 -2.32 -16.07
C ASN A 133 1.64 -2.00 -15.60
N ALA A 134 2.61 -2.23 -16.48
CA ALA A 134 4.02 -1.94 -16.25
C ALA A 134 4.27 -0.47 -15.86
N ASP A 135 3.52 0.48 -16.43
CA ASP A 135 3.65 1.92 -16.15
C ASP A 135 3.33 2.25 -14.68
N ALA A 136 2.33 1.57 -14.10
CA ALA A 136 2.00 1.66 -12.68
C ALA A 136 3.08 1.00 -11.80
N LYS A 137 3.68 -0.10 -12.25
CA LYS A 137 4.79 -0.75 -11.56
C LYS A 137 6.03 0.14 -11.53
N ASP A 138 6.40 0.73 -12.65
CA ASP A 138 7.54 1.67 -12.76
C ASP A 138 7.36 2.87 -11.85
N PHE A 139 6.13 3.39 -11.74
CA PHE A 139 5.80 4.41 -10.75
C PHE A 139 6.10 3.95 -9.33
N LEU A 140 5.61 2.77 -8.93
CA LEU A 140 5.82 2.25 -7.57
C LEU A 140 7.31 2.02 -7.30
N ASN A 141 8.05 1.45 -8.26
CA ASN A 141 9.50 1.23 -8.19
C ASN A 141 10.27 2.55 -8.02
N SER A 142 9.89 3.58 -8.77
CA SER A 142 10.46 4.92 -8.66
C SER A 142 10.25 5.51 -7.26
N VAL A 143 9.03 5.40 -6.71
CA VAL A 143 8.72 5.88 -5.35
C VAL A 143 9.49 5.08 -4.28
N ALA A 144 9.61 3.77 -4.45
CA ALA A 144 10.34 2.91 -3.51
C ALA A 144 11.84 3.20 -3.51
N THR A 145 12.40 3.51 -4.67
CA THR A 145 13.80 3.93 -4.82
C THR A 145 14.04 5.26 -4.13
N GLU A 146 13.21 6.27 -4.40
CA GLU A 146 13.30 7.60 -3.75
C GLU A 146 13.12 7.52 -2.23
N GLY A 147 12.19 6.67 -1.77
CA GLY A 147 11.92 6.47 -0.36
C GLY A 147 12.91 5.54 0.36
N LYS A 148 13.88 4.97 -0.37
CA LYS A 148 14.85 3.98 0.14
C LYS A 148 14.20 2.74 0.78
N PHE A 149 13.11 2.27 0.19
CA PHE A 149 12.37 1.08 0.65
C PHE A 149 12.17 0.03 -0.46
N ALA A 150 12.88 0.14 -1.58
CA ALA A 150 12.80 -0.84 -2.68
C ALA A 150 13.15 -2.28 -2.25
N ASN A 151 14.00 -2.44 -1.25
CA ASN A 151 14.38 -3.76 -0.69
C ASN A 151 13.58 -4.14 0.57
N ASP A 152 12.56 -3.36 0.93
CA ASP A 152 11.73 -3.64 2.09
C ASP A 152 10.79 -4.82 1.80
N GLN A 153 10.77 -5.82 2.69
CA GLN A 153 9.95 -7.02 2.51
C GLN A 153 8.46 -6.71 2.33
N ARG A 154 7.95 -5.64 2.96
CA ARG A 154 6.56 -5.21 2.82
C ARG A 154 6.28 -4.69 1.42
N TYR A 155 7.25 -3.96 0.85
CA TYR A 155 7.15 -3.46 -0.51
C TYR A 155 7.25 -4.59 -1.54
N LEU A 156 8.19 -5.51 -1.37
CA LEU A 156 8.31 -6.70 -2.23
C LEU A 156 7.04 -7.57 -2.18
N GLY A 157 6.47 -7.75 -0.97
CA GLY A 157 5.17 -8.42 -0.79
C GLY A 157 4.04 -7.71 -1.51
N LEU A 158 3.98 -6.37 -1.43
CA LEU A 158 2.99 -5.58 -2.16
C LEU A 158 3.13 -5.74 -3.68
N VAL A 159 4.34 -5.60 -4.23
CA VAL A 159 4.55 -5.68 -5.68
C VAL A 159 4.24 -7.08 -6.21
N SER A 160 4.68 -8.14 -5.51
CA SER A 160 4.37 -9.52 -5.92
C SER A 160 2.88 -9.85 -5.87
N SER A 161 2.14 -9.23 -4.94
CA SER A 161 0.69 -9.33 -4.87
C SER A 161 0.01 -8.57 -6.03
N LEU A 162 0.45 -7.36 -6.35
CA LEU A 162 -0.15 -6.55 -7.41
C LEU A 162 0.22 -6.98 -8.84
N PHE A 163 1.38 -7.63 -9.02
CA PHE A 163 1.93 -8.01 -10.34
C PHE A 163 2.41 -9.48 -10.32
N PRO A 164 1.50 -10.46 -10.33
CA PRO A 164 1.85 -11.87 -10.19
C PRO A 164 2.50 -12.49 -11.45
N GLU A 165 2.29 -11.91 -12.64
CA GLU A 165 2.64 -12.53 -13.94
C GLU A 165 4.16 -12.71 -14.18
N GLU A 166 5.03 -12.00 -13.48
CA GLU A 166 6.49 -12.09 -13.71
C GLU A 166 7.19 -13.26 -13.00
N ARG A 167 6.47 -14.09 -12.24
CA ARG A 167 7.06 -15.30 -11.66
C ARG A 167 7.32 -16.42 -12.67
N LEU A 168 6.82 -16.29 -13.90
CA LEU A 168 6.90 -17.36 -14.91
C LEU A 168 8.16 -17.32 -15.78
N ASP A 169 9.02 -16.30 -15.68
CA ASP A 169 10.13 -16.13 -16.64
C ASP A 169 11.55 -16.34 -16.06
N CYS A 170 11.69 -16.85 -14.82
CA CYS A 170 13.01 -17.01 -14.18
C CYS A 170 13.38 -18.43 -13.71
N GLU A 171 12.65 -19.48 -14.12
CA GLU A 171 13.09 -20.88 -13.96
C GLU A 171 13.29 -21.53 -15.33
N GLY A 172 14.35 -21.15 -16.06
CA GLY A 172 14.61 -21.81 -17.36
C GLY A 172 15.75 -21.33 -18.24
N ALA A 173 16.67 -20.48 -17.78
CA ALA A 173 17.81 -20.09 -18.63
C ALA A 173 19.08 -19.90 -17.79
N GLY A 174 19.64 -21.02 -17.35
CA GLY A 174 20.85 -21.00 -16.53
C GLY A 174 21.55 -22.35 -16.43
N LEU A 175 21.87 -22.99 -17.55
CA LEU A 175 23.03 -23.88 -17.56
C LEU A 175 23.78 -23.82 -18.89
N LEU A 176 24.76 -22.92 -18.92
CA LEU A 176 25.91 -22.99 -19.81
C LEU A 176 26.66 -24.31 -19.54
N LYS A 177 26.85 -25.10 -20.60
CA LYS A 177 28.14 -25.78 -20.83
C LYS A 177 28.54 -25.61 -22.30
N SER A 178 29.16 -24.46 -22.56
CA SER A 178 30.16 -24.36 -23.62
C SER A 178 31.42 -25.11 -23.17
N SER A 179 31.76 -26.19 -23.87
CA SER A 179 33.15 -26.46 -24.23
C SER A 179 33.16 -27.45 -25.39
N ALA A 180 33.19 -26.89 -26.60
CA ALA A 180 33.75 -27.58 -27.74
C ALA A 180 35.25 -27.79 -27.46
N ILE A 181 35.67 -29.04 -27.31
CA ILE A 181 37.06 -29.44 -27.53
C ILE A 181 36.98 -30.53 -28.60
N ARG A 182 37.13 -30.09 -29.86
CA ARG A 182 37.52 -30.97 -30.95
C ARG A 182 39.03 -31.16 -30.83
N HIS A 183 39.48 -32.36 -30.52
CA HIS A 183 40.82 -32.80 -30.92
C HIS A 183 40.61 -33.92 -31.95
N ASP A 184 40.83 -33.54 -33.20
CA ASP A 184 40.89 -34.44 -34.34
C ASP A 184 42.35 -34.91 -34.51
N THR A 185 42.44 -36.23 -34.61
CA THR A 185 43.41 -37.17 -35.17
C THR A 185 44.62 -36.67 -35.99
N GLY A 186 45.77 -37.34 -35.80
CA GLY A 186 46.90 -37.44 -36.75
C GLY A 186 48.20 -37.90 -36.07
N MET A 187 48.49 -39.22 -35.99
CA MET A 187 49.27 -40.07 -36.92
C MET A 187 50.80 -40.04 -36.74
N MET A 188 51.39 -41.26 -36.79
CA MET A 188 52.80 -41.63 -37.13
C MET A 188 53.79 -41.71 -35.94
N PHE A 189 54.71 -42.68 -35.75
CA PHE A 189 55.24 -43.85 -36.47
C PHE A 189 55.76 -44.84 -35.39
N GLY A 190 55.87 -46.13 -35.70
CA GLY A 190 56.66 -47.09 -34.92
C GLY A 190 57.28 -48.12 -35.85
N GLU A 191 58.60 -48.04 -36.02
CA GLU A 191 59.46 -49.08 -36.61
C GLU A 191 59.70 -50.22 -35.61
#